data_AF-A0A959W0B8-F1
#
_entry.id   AF-A0A959W0B8-F1
#
_cell.length_a   1.000
_cell.length_b   1.000
_cell.length_c   1.000
_cell.angle_alpha   90.00
_cell.angle_beta   90.00
_cell.angle_gamma   90.00
#
_symmetry.space_group_name_H-M   'P 1'
#
loop_
_entity.id
_entity.type
_entity.pdbx_description
1 polymer ?
#
loop_
_entity_poly.entity_id
_entity_poly.type
_entity_poly.pdbx_seq_one_letter_code
_entity_poly.pdbx_strand_id
1 'polypeptide(L)'
;MAAAIVAALIVGVLVGRSTAPGTTLPAGAPVGPTGVSGFDRSCTGAASAAGRYFTVMNSPTVALDSKASRETIDQIASGRMAGELNAAVPYLVAPYAAGTIGQEYRAGVPTIQLGVPLGYKILTCTPDRVTVRIWTVTVRGNGGSVSPMQFWRTVQTELAWQDGGWRIVKGWNRDGPVPYWTQRPLPSRSENQVLVMRVARGMKSFDSLP
;
A
#
# COMPACT_ATOMS: atom_id res chain seq x y z
N MET A 1 20.30 8.40 -10.76
CA MET A 1 19.37 7.28 -10.49
C MET A 1 18.63 7.48 -9.16
N ALA A 2 18.00 8.65 -8.93
CA ALA A 2 17.32 8.98 -7.67
C ALA A 2 15.78 9.12 -7.82
N ALA A 3 15.27 9.13 -9.06
CA ALA A 3 13.83 9.29 -9.35
C ALA A 3 12.96 8.04 -9.04
N ALA A 4 13.57 6.88 -8.78
CA ALA A 4 12.86 5.61 -8.63
C ALA A 4 12.39 5.30 -7.20
N ILE A 5 12.68 6.14 -6.22
CA ILE A 5 12.26 5.92 -4.81
C ILE A 5 10.92 6.60 -4.55
N VAL A 6 10.73 7.74 -5.20
CA VAL A 6 9.70 8.73 -4.88
C VAL A 6 8.31 8.30 -5.35
N ALA A 7 8.23 7.61 -6.50
CA ALA A 7 6.95 7.30 -7.10
C ALA A 7 6.10 6.31 -6.26
N ALA A 8 6.65 5.28 -5.61
CA ALA A 8 5.78 4.33 -4.90
C ALA A 8 5.36 4.74 -3.49
N LEU A 9 6.11 5.62 -2.82
CA LEU A 9 5.67 6.10 -1.51
C LEU A 9 4.67 7.25 -1.62
N ILE A 10 4.66 8.00 -2.73
CA ILE A 10 3.90 9.24 -2.81
C ILE A 10 2.95 9.29 -4.01
N VAL A 11 3.40 9.00 -5.25
CA VAL A 11 2.54 9.01 -6.44
C VAL A 11 3.17 8.13 -7.53
N GLY A 12 2.59 6.96 -7.78
CA GLY A 12 3.11 6.03 -8.79
C GLY A 12 2.96 6.60 -10.20
N VAL A 13 4.00 7.21 -10.77
CA VAL A 13 4.02 7.65 -12.18
C VAL A 13 4.31 6.46 -13.11
N LEU A 14 3.54 6.39 -14.19
CA LEU A 14 3.52 5.36 -15.24
C LEU A 14 4.80 5.37 -16.10
N VAL A 15 5.47 4.22 -16.26
CA VAL A 15 6.01 3.68 -17.54
C VAL A 15 6.23 2.16 -17.34
N GLY A 16 5.50 1.30 -18.08
CA GLY A 16 5.55 -0.16 -17.89
C GLY A 16 5.84 -0.96 -19.17
N ARG A 17 6.71 -1.97 -19.04
CA ARG A 17 6.80 -3.16 -19.92
C ARG A 17 6.80 -4.42 -19.04
N SER A 18 6.00 -5.41 -19.43
CA SER A 18 5.65 -6.60 -18.65
C SER A 18 6.58 -7.79 -18.92
N THR A 19 7.17 -8.37 -17.88
CA THR A 19 7.66 -9.77 -17.89
C THR A 19 7.56 -10.35 -16.46
N ALA A 20 6.88 -11.49 -16.30
CA ALA A 20 6.68 -12.13 -15.00
C ALA A 20 7.28 -13.55 -14.99
N PRO A 21 8.06 -13.92 -13.95
CA PRO A 21 8.29 -15.31 -13.58
C PRO A 21 7.56 -15.71 -12.28
N GLY A 22 7.03 -16.96 -12.27
CA GLY A 22 6.71 -17.89 -11.17
C GLY A 22 6.20 -17.37 -9.82
N THR A 23 4.95 -17.74 -9.46
CA THR A 23 4.23 -17.25 -8.27
C THR A 23 4.36 -18.19 -7.05
N THR A 24 4.96 -17.69 -5.97
CA THR A 24 4.64 -18.11 -4.59
C THR A 24 3.91 -16.94 -3.93
N LEU A 25 2.73 -17.19 -3.36
CA LEU A 25 1.97 -16.14 -2.66
C LEU A 25 2.75 -15.72 -1.39
N PRO A 26 3.14 -14.44 -1.24
CA PRO A 26 3.79 -13.96 -0.03
C PRO A 26 2.80 -13.91 1.14
N ALA A 27 3.29 -14.12 2.36
CA ALA A 27 2.49 -14.03 3.58
C ALA A 27 1.87 -12.62 3.74
N GLY A 28 0.64 -12.57 4.26
CA GLY A 28 -0.09 -11.32 4.50
C GLY A 28 0.68 -10.39 5.45
N ALA A 29 0.54 -9.08 5.25
CA ALA A 29 1.19 -8.08 6.10
C ALA A 29 0.69 -8.21 7.56
N PRO A 30 1.58 -8.19 8.57
CA PRO A 30 1.16 -8.26 9.97
C PRO A 30 0.33 -7.03 10.38
N VAL A 31 -0.67 -7.24 11.25
CA VAL A 31 -1.46 -6.15 11.84
C VAL A 31 -0.65 -5.51 12.97
N GLY A 32 -0.06 -4.34 12.71
CA GLY A 32 0.73 -3.57 13.68
C GLY A 32 -0.02 -2.41 14.31
N PRO A 33 0.67 -1.54 15.07
CA PRO A 33 0.14 -0.32 15.66
C PRO A 33 -0.65 0.56 14.68
N THR A 34 -1.58 1.36 15.21
CA THR A 34 -2.32 2.38 14.45
C THR A 34 -1.50 3.63 14.14
N GLY A 35 -0.28 3.76 14.68
CA GLY A 35 0.66 4.86 14.42
C GLY A 35 1.79 4.46 13.47
N VAL A 36 2.86 5.26 13.44
CA VAL A 36 4.12 4.96 12.72
C VAL A 36 5.27 4.57 13.67
N SER A 37 4.94 4.23 14.91
CA SER A 37 5.88 3.86 15.98
C SER A 37 5.38 2.63 16.76
N GLY A 38 6.22 2.12 17.67
CA GLY A 38 5.87 0.98 18.53
C GLY A 38 6.08 -0.40 17.88
N PHE A 39 6.91 -0.47 16.85
CA PHE A 39 7.30 -1.74 16.23
C PHE A 39 8.47 -2.37 16.99
N ASP A 40 8.45 -3.69 17.14
CA ASP A 40 9.55 -4.42 17.78
C ASP A 40 10.87 -4.26 16.99
N ARG A 41 11.99 -4.25 17.72
CA ARG A 41 13.35 -4.34 17.16
C ARG A 41 13.63 -5.76 16.68
N SER A 42 12.93 -6.16 15.63
CA SER A 42 13.02 -7.49 15.01
C SER A 42 12.77 -7.39 13.50
N CYS A 43 13.13 -8.43 12.76
CA CYS A 43 12.94 -8.43 11.31
C CYS A 43 11.47 -8.45 10.89
N THR A 44 10.61 -9.11 11.67
CA THR A 44 9.16 -9.04 11.49
C THR A 44 8.62 -7.67 11.89
N GLY A 45 9.15 -7.05 12.94
CA GLY A 45 8.82 -5.67 13.32
C GLY A 45 9.17 -4.66 12.22
N ALA A 46 10.33 -4.81 11.56
CA ALA A 46 10.70 -3.98 10.41
C ALA A 46 9.78 -4.17 9.21
N ALA A 47 9.32 -5.40 8.95
CA ALA A 47 8.35 -5.67 7.88
C ALA A 47 6.97 -5.05 8.18
N SER A 48 6.51 -5.14 9.43
CA SER A 48 5.31 -4.45 9.91
C SER A 48 5.43 -2.93 9.76
N ALA A 49 6.59 -2.36 10.13
CA ALA A 49 6.88 -0.94 9.98
C ALA A 49 6.83 -0.52 8.51
N ALA A 50 7.51 -1.24 7.61
CA ALA A 50 7.50 -0.95 6.18
C ALA A 50 6.09 -0.99 5.57
N GLY A 51 5.28 -1.99 5.92
CA GLY A 51 3.89 -2.08 5.50
C GLY A 51 3.06 -0.90 6.00
N ARG A 52 3.21 -0.52 7.26
CA ARG A 52 2.50 0.61 7.85
C ARG A 52 2.89 1.95 7.22
N TYR A 53 4.19 2.18 7.02
CA TYR A 53 4.70 3.39 6.37
C TYR A 53 4.11 3.55 4.98
N PHE A 54 4.04 2.46 4.21
CA PHE A 54 3.37 2.46 2.91
C PHE A 54 1.89 2.85 3.02
N THR A 55 1.13 2.24 3.93
CA THR A 55 -0.29 2.53 4.13
C THR A 55 -0.53 3.99 4.52
N VAL A 56 0.24 4.51 5.49
CA VAL A 56 0.09 5.89 5.99
C VAL A 56 0.41 6.90 4.90
N MET A 57 1.54 6.72 4.18
CA MET A 57 1.92 7.60 3.08
C MET A 57 0.91 7.61 1.93
N ASN A 58 0.15 6.52 1.75
CA ASN A 58 -0.91 6.42 0.75
C ASN A 58 -2.31 6.72 1.30
N SER A 59 -2.45 7.26 2.51
CA SER A 59 -3.74 7.73 3.03
C SER A 59 -4.13 9.07 2.38
N PRO A 60 -5.43 9.44 2.32
CA PRO A 60 -5.84 10.73 1.78
C PRO A 60 -5.17 11.90 2.53
N THR A 61 -5.12 11.82 3.86
CA THR A 61 -4.55 12.86 4.74
C THR A 61 -3.08 13.14 4.45
N VAL A 62 -2.30 12.14 4.04
CA VAL A 62 -0.85 12.30 3.80
C VAL A 62 -0.54 12.47 2.32
N ALA A 63 -1.21 11.73 1.44
CA ALA A 63 -0.95 11.79 0.00
C ALA A 63 -1.52 13.03 -0.69
N LEU A 64 -2.50 13.71 -0.08
CA LEU A 64 -3.14 14.93 -0.61
C LEU A 64 -2.78 16.20 0.19
N ASP A 65 -1.82 16.12 1.10
CA ASP A 65 -1.34 17.26 1.89
C ASP A 65 0.18 17.27 1.97
N SER A 66 0.79 18.34 1.45
CA SER A 66 2.25 18.46 1.39
C SER A 66 2.91 18.69 2.75
N LYS A 67 2.20 19.24 3.73
CA LYS A 67 2.71 19.43 5.10
C LYS A 67 2.70 18.10 5.83
N ALA A 68 1.55 17.40 5.84
CA ALA A 68 1.40 16.10 6.46
C ALA A 68 2.34 15.05 5.84
N SER A 69 2.58 15.12 4.52
CA SER A 69 3.57 14.28 3.85
C SER A 69 4.98 14.47 4.40
N ARG A 70 5.46 15.71 4.52
CA ARG A 70 6.79 16.01 5.09
C ARG A 70 6.89 15.58 6.55
N GLU A 71 5.89 15.92 7.36
CA GLU A 71 5.84 15.56 8.78
C GLU A 71 5.86 14.04 8.98
N THR A 72 5.21 13.28 8.08
CA THR A 72 5.25 11.82 8.11
C THR A 72 6.62 11.31 7.67
N ILE A 73 7.20 11.85 6.59
CA ILE A 73 8.54 11.49 6.09
C ILE A 73 9.58 11.65 7.20
N ASP A 74 9.55 12.75 7.93
CA ASP A 74 10.50 13.04 9.02
C ASP A 74 10.38 12.07 10.21
N GLN A 75 9.22 11.41 10.36
CA GLN A 75 9.00 10.37 11.37
C GLN A 75 9.47 8.99 10.90
N ILE A 76 9.34 8.67 9.61
CA ILE A 76 9.52 7.29 9.10
C ILE A 76 10.84 7.09 8.36
N ALA A 77 11.51 8.15 7.93
CA ALA A 77 12.77 8.09 7.19
C ALA A 77 13.88 8.82 7.95
N SER A 78 15.12 8.58 7.55
CA SER A 78 16.28 9.28 8.12
C SER A 78 17.41 9.47 7.13
N GLY A 79 18.38 10.31 7.51
CA GLY A 79 19.58 10.58 6.73
C GLY A 79 19.29 11.08 5.32
N ARG A 80 20.05 10.57 4.35
CA ARG A 80 19.91 10.94 2.94
C ARG A 80 18.50 10.65 2.39
N MET A 81 17.88 9.56 2.82
CA MET A 81 16.56 9.16 2.34
C MET A 81 15.47 10.17 2.71
N ALA A 82 15.45 10.65 3.95
CA ALA A 82 14.49 11.68 4.36
C ALA A 82 14.61 12.94 3.47
N GLY A 83 15.85 13.37 3.21
CA GLY A 83 16.12 14.48 2.29
C GLY A 83 15.61 14.24 0.87
N GLU A 84 15.85 13.06 0.31
CA GLU A 84 15.38 12.67 -1.03
C GLU A 84 13.84 12.63 -1.11
N LEU A 85 13.16 12.09 -0.10
CA LEU A 85 11.70 12.05 -0.03
C LEU A 85 11.10 13.44 0.11
N ASN A 86 11.66 14.28 0.99
CA ASN A 86 11.19 15.65 1.18
C ASN A 86 11.41 16.53 -0.05
N ALA A 87 12.54 16.38 -0.73
CA ALA A 87 12.84 17.09 -1.98
C ALA A 87 11.85 16.77 -3.10
N ALA A 88 11.19 15.63 -3.02
CA ALA A 88 10.23 15.19 -4.00
C ALA A 88 8.78 15.65 -3.76
N VAL A 89 8.43 16.01 -2.53
CA VAL A 89 7.07 16.45 -2.17
C VAL A 89 6.53 17.53 -3.12
N PRO A 90 7.31 18.57 -3.51
CA PRO A 90 6.85 19.60 -4.46
C PRO A 90 6.55 19.07 -5.87
N TYR A 91 7.12 17.93 -6.27
CA TYR A 91 7.00 17.40 -7.61
C TYR A 91 5.96 16.28 -7.73
N LEU A 92 5.68 15.56 -6.63
CA LEU A 92 4.71 14.47 -6.64
C LEU A 92 3.47 14.77 -5.79
N VAL A 93 3.61 15.17 -4.52
CA VAL A 93 2.47 15.42 -3.63
C VAL A 93 1.75 16.70 -4.04
N ALA A 94 2.49 17.81 -4.18
CA ALA A 94 1.88 19.12 -4.39
C ALA A 94 1.03 19.17 -5.68
N PRO A 95 1.50 18.66 -6.84
CA PRO A 95 0.69 18.62 -8.04
C PRO A 95 -0.50 17.67 -7.91
N TYR A 96 -0.34 16.55 -7.20
CA TYR A 96 -1.43 15.60 -6.98
C TYR A 96 -2.54 16.20 -6.09
N ALA A 97 -2.15 16.89 -5.02
CA ALA A 97 -3.04 17.64 -4.14
C ALA A 97 -3.68 18.87 -4.82
N ALA A 98 -3.01 19.48 -5.79
CA ALA A 98 -3.51 20.59 -6.58
C ALA A 98 -4.42 20.14 -7.74
N GLY A 99 -4.27 18.90 -8.21
CA GLY A 99 -5.08 18.33 -9.28
C GLY A 99 -6.51 17.98 -8.87
N THR A 100 -7.29 17.47 -9.83
CA THR A 100 -8.73 17.20 -9.69
C THR A 100 -9.07 16.39 -8.45
N ILE A 101 -8.35 15.30 -8.17
CA ILE A 101 -8.60 14.47 -6.98
C ILE A 101 -8.46 15.29 -5.70
N GLY A 102 -7.36 16.04 -5.55
CA GLY A 102 -7.12 16.82 -4.33
C GLY A 102 -8.10 17.98 -4.16
N GLN A 103 -8.53 18.61 -5.26
CA GLN A 103 -9.56 19.64 -5.23
C GLN A 103 -10.92 19.08 -4.81
N GLU A 104 -11.36 17.98 -5.42
CA GLU A 104 -12.65 17.34 -5.12
C GLU A 104 -12.66 16.74 -3.70
N TYR A 105 -11.53 16.20 -3.23
CA TYR A 105 -11.38 15.76 -1.84
C TYR A 105 -11.60 16.92 -0.84
N ARG A 106 -11.00 18.10 -1.09
CA ARG A 106 -11.23 19.30 -0.25
C ARG A 106 -12.65 19.82 -0.33
N ALA A 107 -13.33 19.61 -1.45
CA ALA A 107 -14.75 19.95 -1.63
C ALA A 107 -15.70 18.91 -0.99
N GLY A 108 -15.18 17.87 -0.33
CA GLY A 108 -15.98 16.86 0.37
C GLY A 108 -16.47 15.72 -0.53
N VAL A 109 -15.99 15.60 -1.77
CA VAL A 109 -16.31 14.47 -2.64
C VAL A 109 -15.71 13.19 -2.03
N PRO A 110 -16.50 12.11 -1.84
CA PRO A 110 -15.98 10.83 -1.39
C PRO A 110 -14.82 10.36 -2.27
N THR A 111 -13.63 10.25 -1.68
CA THR A 111 -12.38 9.98 -2.39
C THR A 111 -11.73 8.74 -1.81
N ILE A 112 -11.34 7.80 -2.68
CA ILE A 112 -10.49 6.68 -2.34
C ILE A 112 -9.04 7.03 -2.68
N GLN A 113 -8.18 6.98 -1.68
CA GLN A 113 -6.73 7.03 -1.81
C GLN A 113 -6.23 6.01 -0.78
N LEU A 114 -6.06 4.77 -1.25
CA LEU A 114 -5.88 3.60 -0.39
C LEU A 114 -4.70 2.76 -0.89
N GLY A 115 -3.61 2.76 -0.13
CA GLY A 115 -2.49 1.85 -0.33
C GLY A 115 -2.59 0.63 0.58
N VAL A 116 -2.51 -0.57 0.00
CA VAL A 116 -2.58 -1.85 0.72
C VAL A 116 -1.33 -2.68 0.41
N PRO A 117 -0.50 -3.02 1.43
CA PRO A 117 0.49 -4.07 1.30
C PRO A 117 -0.21 -5.44 1.32
N LEU A 118 0.02 -6.25 0.29
CA LEU A 118 -0.62 -7.55 0.11
C LEU A 118 0.25 -8.70 0.59
N GLY A 119 1.56 -8.53 0.52
CA GLY A 119 2.50 -9.45 1.15
C GLY A 119 3.92 -8.95 1.07
N TYR A 120 4.83 -9.64 1.74
CA TYR A 120 6.22 -9.23 1.86
C TYR A 120 7.21 -10.40 1.81
N LYS A 121 8.47 -10.05 1.56
CA LYS A 121 9.62 -10.93 1.71
C LYS A 121 10.75 -10.17 2.39
N ILE A 122 11.29 -10.75 3.47
CA ILE A 122 12.53 -10.26 4.10
C ILE A 122 13.69 -10.77 3.24
N LEU A 123 14.53 -9.85 2.76
CA LEU A 123 15.68 -10.15 1.91
C LEU A 123 16.96 -10.27 2.74
N THR A 124 17.14 -9.39 3.71
CA THR A 124 18.24 -9.41 4.68
C THR A 124 17.70 -9.05 6.05
N CYS A 125 18.30 -9.62 7.09
CA CYS A 125 17.81 -9.49 8.46
C CYS A 125 18.98 -9.46 9.43
N THR A 126 19.16 -8.33 10.11
CA THR A 126 19.93 -8.19 11.36
C THR A 126 19.04 -7.46 12.38
N PRO A 127 19.42 -7.45 13.67
CA PRO A 127 18.65 -6.73 14.69
C PRO A 127 18.43 -5.24 14.40
N ASP A 128 19.35 -4.62 13.64
CA ASP A 128 19.40 -3.17 13.42
C ASP A 128 19.25 -2.74 11.97
N ARG A 129 19.23 -3.69 11.03
CA ARG A 129 19.15 -3.39 9.61
C ARG A 129 18.44 -4.51 8.87
N VAL A 130 17.33 -4.17 8.23
CA VAL A 130 16.46 -5.14 7.57
C VAL A 130 16.10 -4.62 6.19
N THR A 131 16.26 -5.46 5.16
CA THR A 131 15.74 -5.15 3.83
C THR A 131 14.48 -5.97 3.60
N VAL A 132 13.37 -5.28 3.36
CA VAL A 132 12.07 -5.89 3.09
C VAL A 132 11.63 -5.50 1.68
N ARG A 133 10.99 -6.44 0.98
CA ARG A 133 10.29 -6.17 -0.27
C ARG A 133 8.81 -6.44 -0.08
N ILE A 134 7.98 -5.43 -0.33
CA ILE A 134 6.52 -5.49 -0.21
C ILE A 134 5.89 -5.45 -1.61
N TRP A 135 4.87 -6.28 -1.81
CA TRP A 135 3.96 -6.20 -2.95
C TRP A 135 2.72 -5.42 -2.53
N THR A 136 2.34 -4.45 -3.34
CA THR A 136 1.35 -3.44 -2.96
C THR A 136 0.38 -3.16 -4.09
N VAL A 137 -0.83 -2.76 -3.71
CA VAL A 137 -1.78 -2.12 -4.60
C VAL A 137 -2.16 -0.75 -4.01
N THR A 138 -2.26 0.27 -4.87
CA THR A 138 -2.90 1.53 -4.52
C THR A 138 -4.15 1.69 -5.36
N VAL A 139 -5.30 1.93 -4.72
CA VAL A 139 -6.54 2.30 -5.40
C VAL A 139 -6.80 3.78 -5.19
N ARG A 140 -7.06 4.48 -6.29
CA ARG A 140 -7.25 5.93 -6.32
C ARG A 140 -8.41 6.33 -7.21
N GLY A 141 -9.28 7.19 -6.72
CA GLY A 141 -10.37 7.78 -7.48
C GLY A 141 -11.34 8.51 -6.55
N ASN A 142 -12.48 8.92 -7.07
CA ASN A 142 -13.51 9.55 -6.27
C ASN A 142 -14.91 9.31 -6.87
N GLY A 143 -15.95 9.73 -6.14
CA GLY A 143 -17.34 9.68 -6.59
C GLY A 143 -17.71 10.81 -7.56
N GLY A 144 -16.74 11.63 -7.98
CA GLY A 144 -16.91 12.75 -8.88
C GLY A 144 -16.29 12.44 -10.25
N SER A 145 -15.29 13.23 -10.63
CA SER A 145 -14.77 13.24 -12.00
C SER A 145 -13.69 12.20 -12.28
N VAL A 146 -13.28 11.40 -11.28
CA VAL A 146 -12.12 10.52 -11.40
C VAL A 146 -12.49 9.07 -11.08
N SER A 147 -12.68 8.28 -12.13
CA SER A 147 -12.94 6.84 -12.01
C SER A 147 -11.81 6.13 -11.25
N PRO A 148 -12.11 5.17 -10.36
CA PRO A 148 -11.10 4.42 -9.63
C PRO A 148 -10.10 3.68 -10.52
N MET A 149 -8.81 3.85 -10.22
CA MET A 149 -7.68 3.21 -10.89
C MET A 149 -6.84 2.43 -9.87
N GLN A 150 -6.23 1.34 -10.31
CA GLN A 150 -5.33 0.51 -9.51
C GLN A 150 -3.88 0.63 -9.98
N PHE A 151 -2.95 0.68 -9.04
CA PHE A 151 -1.51 0.74 -9.28
C PHE A 151 -0.80 -0.36 -8.50
N TRP A 152 -0.23 -1.33 -9.22
CA TRP A 152 0.47 -2.47 -8.63
C TRP A 152 1.97 -2.22 -8.59
N ARG A 153 2.59 -2.31 -7.42
CA ARG A 153 4.02 -2.03 -7.24
C ARG A 153 4.71 -3.08 -6.38
N THR A 154 5.99 -3.29 -6.68
CA THR A 154 6.95 -3.92 -5.78
C THR A 154 7.82 -2.82 -5.18
N VAL A 155 7.79 -2.67 -3.87
CA VAL A 155 8.59 -1.67 -3.14
C VAL A 155 9.61 -2.41 -2.29
N GLN A 156 10.89 -2.08 -2.45
CA GLN A 156 11.94 -2.56 -1.57
C GLN A 156 12.38 -1.42 -0.66
N THR A 157 12.46 -1.70 0.63
CA THR A 157 12.78 -0.75 1.67
C THR A 157 13.85 -1.35 2.57
N GLU A 158 14.93 -0.63 2.78
CA GLU A 158 15.92 -0.91 3.81
C GLU A 158 15.62 -0.03 5.02
N LEU A 159 15.40 -0.67 6.16
CA LEU A 159 15.12 -0.03 7.43
C LEU A 159 16.31 -0.20 8.37
N ALA A 160 16.61 0.85 9.13
CA ALA A 160 17.56 0.81 10.22
C ALA A 160 16.87 1.12 11.55
N TRP A 161 17.27 0.46 12.63
CA TRP A 161 16.79 0.79 13.97
C TRP A 161 17.54 2.02 14.50
N GLN A 162 16.82 3.11 14.76
CA GLN A 162 17.37 4.39 15.19
C GLN A 162 16.41 5.04 16.18
N ASP A 163 16.95 5.59 17.27
CA ASP A 163 16.19 6.36 18.27
C ASP A 163 14.93 5.63 18.77
N GLY A 164 15.02 4.30 18.93
CA GLY A 164 13.92 3.47 19.43
C GLY A 164 12.85 3.10 18.39
N GLY A 165 13.10 3.29 17.09
CA GLY A 165 12.18 2.87 16.03
C GLY A 165 12.85 2.54 14.71
N TRP A 166 12.10 1.91 13.81
CA TRP A 166 12.56 1.65 12.44
C TRP A 166 12.51 2.93 11.60
N ARG A 167 13.56 3.20 10.84
CA ARG A 167 13.63 4.33 9.88
C ARG A 167 14.02 3.82 8.50
N ILE A 168 13.37 4.31 7.46
CA ILE A 168 13.75 4.04 6.07
C ILE A 168 15.04 4.79 5.78
N VAL A 169 16.08 4.03 5.44
CA VAL A 169 17.41 4.57 5.09
C VAL A 169 17.75 4.38 3.62
N LYS A 170 17.09 3.45 2.94
CA LYS A 170 17.20 3.21 1.50
C LYS A 170 15.90 2.62 0.96
N GLY A 171 15.60 2.84 -0.31
CA GLY A 171 14.46 2.21 -0.95
C GLY A 171 14.51 2.30 -2.46
N TRP A 172 13.64 1.56 -3.12
CA TRP A 172 13.34 1.69 -4.54
C TRP A 172 12.01 0.99 -4.83
N ASN A 173 11.39 1.29 -5.97
CA ASN A 173 10.22 0.55 -6.42
C ASN A 173 10.24 0.27 -7.91
N ARG A 174 9.36 -0.63 -8.34
CA ARG A 174 9.05 -0.92 -9.73
C ARG A 174 7.60 -1.38 -9.87
N ASP A 175 7.15 -1.54 -11.10
CA ASP A 175 5.88 -2.19 -11.39
C ASP A 175 5.80 -3.58 -10.76
N GLY A 176 4.70 -3.83 -10.06
CA GLY A 176 4.40 -5.10 -9.43
C GLY A 176 3.62 -6.01 -10.38
N PRO A 177 3.57 -7.31 -10.09
CA PRO A 177 2.63 -8.21 -10.73
C PRO A 177 1.20 -7.67 -10.59
N VAL A 178 0.46 -7.65 -11.70
CA VAL A 178 -0.97 -7.35 -11.72
C VAL A 178 -1.71 -8.70 -11.74
N PRO A 179 -2.61 -8.98 -10.77
CA PRO A 179 -3.41 -10.19 -10.80
C PRO A 179 -4.21 -10.31 -12.09
N TYR A 180 -4.35 -11.53 -12.59
CA TYR A 180 -5.17 -11.80 -13.76
C TYR A 180 -6.66 -11.62 -13.42
N TRP A 181 -7.44 -11.12 -14.38
CA TRP A 181 -8.89 -11.00 -14.25
C TRP A 181 -9.56 -12.36 -14.34
N THR A 182 -9.61 -13.09 -13.22
CA THR A 182 -10.30 -14.39 -13.14
C THR A 182 -11.74 -14.26 -12.62
N GLN A 183 -12.06 -13.12 -12.00
CA GLN A 183 -13.37 -12.87 -11.42
C GLN A 183 -14.41 -12.63 -12.52
N ARG A 184 -15.32 -13.58 -12.69
CA ARG A 184 -16.53 -13.38 -13.50
C ARG A 184 -17.50 -12.47 -12.73
N PRO A 185 -18.20 -11.54 -13.40
CA PRO A 185 -19.31 -10.83 -12.79
C PRO A 185 -20.28 -11.86 -12.21
N LEU A 186 -20.64 -11.70 -10.93
CA LEU A 186 -21.75 -12.46 -10.40
C LEU A 186 -23.02 -12.01 -11.14
N PRO A 187 -23.91 -12.94 -11.52
CA PRO A 187 -25.21 -12.57 -12.07
C PRO A 187 -25.94 -11.64 -11.10
N SER A 188 -26.80 -10.75 -11.62
CA SER A 188 -27.60 -9.84 -10.80
C SER A 188 -28.33 -10.61 -9.69
N ARG A 189 -28.42 -10.03 -8.49
CA ARG A 189 -28.85 -10.67 -7.23
C ARG A 189 -30.17 -11.47 -7.28
N SER A 190 -31.07 -11.22 -8.23
CA SER A 190 -32.44 -11.75 -8.22
C SER A 190 -32.56 -13.25 -8.52
N GLU A 191 -31.81 -13.81 -9.47
CA GLU A 191 -32.07 -15.19 -9.92
C GLU A 191 -31.36 -16.25 -9.07
N ASN A 192 -30.11 -16.00 -8.68
CA ASN A 192 -29.30 -17.02 -8.01
C ASN A 192 -29.46 -17.06 -6.48
N GLN A 193 -29.78 -15.95 -5.80
CA GLN A 193 -30.02 -16.02 -4.35
C GLN A 193 -31.32 -16.75 -4.01
N VAL A 194 -32.35 -16.61 -4.84
CA VAL A 194 -33.59 -17.39 -4.68
C VAL A 194 -33.31 -18.88 -4.92
N LEU A 195 -32.47 -19.22 -5.91
CA LEU A 195 -32.09 -20.60 -6.19
C LEU A 195 -31.25 -21.19 -5.04
N VAL A 196 -30.23 -20.48 -4.57
CA VAL A 196 -29.35 -20.90 -3.46
C VAL A 196 -30.12 -21.01 -2.15
N MET A 197 -31.03 -20.07 -1.84
CA MET A 197 -31.89 -20.16 -0.65
C MET A 197 -32.97 -21.24 -0.76
N ARG A 198 -33.42 -21.59 -1.98
CA ARG A 198 -34.39 -22.69 -2.20
C ARG A 198 -33.71 -24.06 -2.09
N VAL A 199 -32.47 -24.20 -2.55
CA VAL A 199 -31.62 -25.39 -2.32
C VAL A 199 -31.24 -25.51 -0.83
N ALA A 200 -31.08 -24.39 -0.12
CA ALA A 200 -30.76 -24.36 1.31
C ALA A 200 -31.95 -24.59 2.26
N ARG A 201 -33.15 -24.97 1.79
CA ARG A 201 -34.27 -25.46 2.66
C ARG A 201 -34.01 -26.87 3.22
N GLY A 202 -32.82 -27.05 3.75
CA GLY A 202 -32.33 -28.28 4.35
C GLY A 202 -30.91 -28.09 4.86
N MET A 203 -30.63 -26.99 5.56
CA MET A 203 -29.36 -26.88 6.32
C MET A 203 -29.38 -27.95 7.40
N LYS A 204 -28.63 -29.03 7.20
CA LYS A 204 -28.27 -29.97 8.27
C LYS A 204 -27.16 -29.34 9.10
N SER A 205 -27.24 -29.48 10.43
CA SER A 205 -26.21 -29.02 11.36
C SER A 205 -24.86 -29.70 11.07
N PHE A 206 -23.76 -28.99 11.32
CA PHE A 206 -22.40 -29.54 11.27
C PHE A 206 -22.19 -30.70 12.26
N ASP A 207 -23.01 -30.79 13.32
CA ASP A 207 -23.00 -31.90 14.29
C ASP A 207 -23.55 -33.23 13.73
N SER A 208 -24.01 -33.25 12.48
CA SER A 208 -24.62 -34.43 11.84
C SER A 208 -23.79 -35.04 10.71
N LEU A 209 -22.51 -34.67 10.62
CA LEU A 209 -21.54 -35.29 9.70
C LEU A 209 -20.63 -36.24 10.50
N PRO A 210 -20.44 -37.50 10.08
CA PRO A 210 -19.53 -38.45 10.73
C PRO A 210 -18.06 -38.04 10.62
#